data_AF-A0A0R2WWI0-F1
#
_entry.id   AF-A0A0R2WWI0-F1
#
_cell.length_a   1.000
_cell.length_b   1.000
_cell.length_c   1.000
_cell.angle_alpha   90.00
_cell.angle_beta   90.00
_cell.angle_gamma   90.00
#
_symmetry.space_group_name_H-M   'P 1'
#
loop_
_entity.id
_entity.type
_entity.pdbx_description
1 polymer ?
#
loop_
_entity_poly.entity_id
_entity_poly.type
_entity_poly.pdbx_seq_one_letter_code
_entity_poly.pdbx_strand_id
1 'polypeptide(L)'
;MSKKNKIYWLEGVTEKGTRALLTDENSNFKWLRSQRNRRVLVVINMLGLALIALGSYYPTLKAGLNLTTESEIAILVAFALLVVIMVLGGYTLLRVAVRGIADAPDELLDERQIQVRNTSFRYAYFSMSYLVLALLLLMFFGPDLQLFGSEGNDGSYLMIATLIACAAAPSMILAWRERDI
;
A
#
# COMPACT_ATOMS: atom_id res chain seq x y z
N MET A 1 -27.64 27.65 8.51
CA MET A 1 -27.34 26.64 9.55
C MET A 1 -26.06 25.91 9.15
N SER A 2 -24.97 26.04 9.90
CA SER A 2 -23.73 25.29 9.65
C SER A 2 -24.04 23.79 9.84
N LYS A 3 -24.09 23.01 8.75
CA LYS A 3 -24.29 21.56 8.85
C LYS A 3 -23.14 20.98 9.69
N LYS A 4 -23.46 20.38 10.84
CA LYS A 4 -22.49 19.66 11.68
C LYS A 4 -21.77 18.64 10.79
N ASN A 5 -20.45 18.65 10.79
CA ASN A 5 -19.63 17.70 10.02
C ASN A 5 -19.80 16.30 10.63
N LYS A 6 -20.50 15.38 9.94
CA LYS A 6 -20.67 14.00 10.40
C LYS A 6 -19.32 13.27 10.35
N ILE A 7 -18.98 12.55 11.42
CA ILE A 7 -17.79 11.70 11.50
C ILE A 7 -18.25 10.25 11.31
N TYR A 8 -17.67 9.57 10.33
CA TYR A 8 -17.89 8.16 10.04
C TYR A 8 -16.78 7.37 10.72
N TRP A 9 -17.05 6.84 11.91
CA TRP A 9 -16.05 6.22 12.77
C TRP A 9 -15.51 4.88 12.25
N LEU A 10 -16.34 4.12 11.52
CA LEU A 10 -15.92 2.82 10.96
C LEU A 10 -14.92 3.01 9.81
N GLU A 11 -15.16 4.01 8.98
CA GLU A 11 -14.33 4.37 7.83
C GLU A 11 -13.18 5.31 8.21
N GLY A 12 -13.26 5.94 9.39
CA GLY A 12 -12.25 6.89 9.88
C GLY A 12 -12.23 8.22 9.12
N VAL A 13 -13.33 8.58 8.45
CA VAL A 13 -13.42 9.78 7.59
C VAL A 13 -14.47 10.77 8.07
N THR A 14 -14.31 12.03 7.66
CA THR A 14 -15.32 13.06 7.89
C THR A 14 -16.10 13.34 6.62
N GLU A 15 -17.38 13.68 6.75
CA GLU A 15 -18.26 14.01 5.62
C GLU A 15 -17.66 15.15 4.77
N LYS A 16 -17.22 16.22 5.43
CA LYS A 16 -16.64 17.39 4.75
C LYS A 16 -15.35 17.05 3.99
N GLY A 17 -14.47 16.25 4.59
CA GLY A 17 -13.22 15.82 3.96
C GLY A 17 -13.45 14.93 2.75
N THR A 18 -14.37 13.97 2.87
CA THR A 18 -14.72 13.05 1.78
C THR A 18 -15.39 13.77 0.62
N ARG A 19 -16.38 14.63 0.91
CA ARG A 19 -17.02 15.45 -0.13
C ARG A 19 -16.01 16.32 -0.85
N ALA A 20 -15.08 16.97 -0.13
CA ALA A 20 -14.04 17.77 -0.75
C ALA A 20 -13.19 16.95 -1.74
N LEU A 21 -12.77 15.73 -1.38
CA LEU A 21 -12.00 14.86 -2.29
C LEU A 21 -12.80 14.41 -3.52
N LEU A 22 -14.11 14.19 -3.36
CA LEU A 22 -15.00 13.77 -4.45
C LEU A 22 -15.30 14.91 -5.44
N THR A 23 -15.55 16.12 -4.95
CA THR A 23 -16.01 17.27 -5.76
C THR A 23 -14.91 18.21 -6.24
N ASP A 24 -13.72 18.17 -5.66
CA ASP A 24 -12.66 19.13 -5.99
C ASP A 24 -12.03 18.83 -7.36
N GLU A 25 -12.48 19.49 -8.42
CA GLU A 25 -11.93 19.35 -9.78
C GLU A 25 -10.62 20.13 -9.99
N ASN A 26 -10.32 21.12 -9.13
CA ASN A 26 -9.21 22.07 -9.30
C ASN A 26 -8.18 21.98 -8.18
N SER A 27 -7.85 20.75 -7.77
CA SER A 27 -6.81 20.52 -6.77
C SER A 27 -5.41 20.64 -7.39
N ASN A 28 -4.44 21.12 -6.61
CA ASN A 28 -3.01 21.09 -6.97
C ASN A 28 -2.51 19.68 -7.36
N PHE A 29 -3.28 18.65 -7.00
CA PHE A 29 -3.00 17.24 -7.25
C PHE A 29 -3.72 16.68 -8.49
N LYS A 30 -4.30 17.52 -9.36
CA LYS A 30 -4.96 17.07 -10.60
C LYS A 30 -4.06 16.18 -11.46
N TRP A 31 -2.74 16.43 -11.46
CA TRP A 31 -1.77 15.60 -12.19
C TRP A 31 -1.72 14.15 -11.69
N LEU A 32 -2.02 13.88 -10.41
CA LEU A 32 -2.07 12.52 -9.85
C LEU A 32 -3.27 11.72 -10.38
N ARG A 33 -4.31 12.39 -10.91
CA ARG A 33 -5.50 11.73 -11.44
C ARG A 33 -5.29 11.10 -12.81
N SER A 34 -4.22 11.48 -13.52
CA SER A 34 -3.86 10.83 -14.77
C SER A 34 -3.57 9.34 -14.56
N GLN A 35 -4.17 8.49 -15.39
CA GLN A 35 -4.01 7.04 -15.26
C GLN A 35 -2.55 6.60 -15.28
N ARG A 36 -1.69 7.27 -16.07
CA ARG A 36 -0.25 6.97 -16.12
C ARG A 36 0.41 7.24 -14.77
N ASN A 37 0.11 8.38 -14.14
CA ASN A 37 0.71 8.77 -12.87
C ASN A 37 0.19 7.91 -11.71
N ARG A 38 -1.09 7.53 -11.75
CA ARG A 38 -1.67 6.54 -10.82
C ARG A 38 -0.92 5.20 -10.89
N ARG A 39 -0.66 4.69 -12.09
CA ARG A 39 0.08 3.43 -12.27
C ARG A 39 1.52 3.54 -11.77
N VAL A 40 2.18 4.68 -12.01
CA VAL A 40 3.52 4.93 -11.45
C VAL A 40 3.50 4.92 -9.92
N LEU A 41 2.50 5.55 -9.29
CA LEU A 41 2.34 5.50 -7.82
C LEU A 41 2.14 4.08 -7.30
N VAL A 42 1.34 3.26 -8.00
CA VAL A 42 1.15 1.84 -7.64
C VAL A 42 2.48 1.09 -7.71
N VAL A 43 3.26 1.30 -8.78
CA VAL A 43 4.58 0.67 -8.92
C VAL A 43 5.54 1.11 -7.82
N ILE A 44 5.58 2.40 -7.49
CA ILE A 44 6.40 2.92 -6.39
C ILE A 44 6.00 2.29 -5.05
N ASN A 45 4.69 2.18 -4.78
CA ASN A 45 4.21 1.58 -3.55
C ASN A 45 4.53 0.08 -3.48
N MET A 46 4.34 -0.66 -4.58
CA MET A 46 4.72 -2.07 -4.70
C MET A 46 6.22 -2.28 -4.53
N LEU A 47 7.06 -1.41 -5.09
CA LEU A 47 8.51 -1.42 -4.87
C LEU A 47 8.85 -1.18 -3.40
N GLY A 48 8.20 -0.20 -2.75
CA GLY A 48 8.36 0.04 -1.32
C GLY A 48 7.99 -1.19 -0.47
N LEU A 49 6.89 -1.87 -0.78
CA LEU A 49 6.49 -3.11 -0.11
C LEU A 49 7.49 -4.25 -0.33
N ALA A 50 8.02 -4.39 -1.55
CA ALA A 50 9.06 -5.37 -1.85
C ALA A 50 10.35 -5.07 -1.07
N LEU A 51 10.74 -3.80 -0.95
CA LEU A 51 11.89 -3.38 -0.13
C LEU A 51 11.69 -3.68 1.36
N ILE A 52 10.48 -3.48 1.90
CA ILE A 52 10.16 -3.92 3.26
C ILE A 52 10.36 -5.43 3.38
N ALA A 53 9.77 -6.21 2.47
CA ALA A 53 9.89 -7.67 2.51
C ALA A 53 11.35 -8.14 2.41
N LEU A 54 12.20 -7.46 1.62
CA LEU A 54 13.64 -7.72 1.54
C LEU A 54 14.39 -7.40 2.83
N GLY A 55 13.84 -6.55 3.71
CA GLY A 55 14.38 -6.31 5.05
C GLY A 55 14.52 -7.58 5.89
N SER A 56 13.74 -8.62 5.60
CA SER A 56 13.90 -9.95 6.22
C SER A 56 15.25 -10.62 5.89
N TYR A 57 15.91 -10.23 4.80
CA TYR A 57 17.25 -10.71 4.41
C TYR A 57 18.38 -9.78 4.88
N TYR A 58 18.07 -8.84 5.77
CA TYR A 58 19.07 -7.92 6.30
C TYR A 58 20.29 -8.62 6.97
N PRO A 59 20.12 -9.67 7.80
CA PRO A 59 21.27 -10.34 8.43
C PRO A 59 22.25 -10.94 7.41
N THR A 60 21.71 -11.57 6.37
CA THR A 60 22.49 -12.15 5.26
C THR A 60 23.20 -11.07 4.43
N LEU A 61 22.53 -9.95 4.16
CA LEU A 61 23.16 -8.81 3.48
C LEU A 61 24.29 -8.18 4.31
N LYS A 62 24.09 -8.07 5.62
CA LYS A 62 25.11 -7.57 6.55
C LYS A 62 26.36 -8.44 6.52
N ALA A 63 26.20 -9.76 6.61
CA ALA A 63 27.31 -10.71 6.57
C ALA A 63 28.06 -10.66 5.22
N GLY A 64 27.35 -10.56 4.10
CA GLY A 64 27.97 -10.50 2.77
C GLY A 64 28.73 -9.19 2.48
N LEU A 65 28.33 -8.07 3.09
CA LEU A 65 28.90 -6.74 2.84
C LEU A 65 29.99 -6.32 3.85
N ASN A 66 30.28 -7.14 4.88
CA ASN A 66 31.28 -6.84 5.91
C ASN A 66 31.17 -5.41 6.50
N LEU A 67 29.94 -4.96 6.77
CA LEU A 67 29.68 -3.61 7.24
C LEU A 67 30.23 -3.39 8.66
N THR A 68 30.88 -2.25 8.89
CA THR A 68 31.30 -1.80 10.23
C THR A 68 30.10 -1.23 10.99
N THR A 69 30.11 -1.33 12.32
CA THR A 69 28.98 -0.96 13.21
C THR A 69 28.45 0.48 12.99
N GLU A 70 29.32 1.43 12.66
CA GLU A 70 28.92 2.83 12.43
C GLU A 70 28.25 3.04 11.06
N SER A 71 28.80 2.45 10.00
CA SER A 71 28.24 2.52 8.64
C SER A 71 26.90 1.79 8.55
N GLU A 72 26.75 0.71 9.33
CA GLU A 72 25.54 -0.09 9.44
C GLU A 72 24.32 0.76 9.84
N ILE A 73 24.45 1.51 10.93
CA ILE A 73 23.35 2.31 11.48
C ILE A 73 22.93 3.39 10.48
N ALA A 74 23.88 4.08 9.87
CA ALA A 74 23.60 5.13 8.89
C ALA A 74 22.84 4.59 7.67
N ILE A 75 23.27 3.44 7.12
CA ILE A 75 22.62 2.80 5.97
C ILE A 75 21.21 2.32 6.34
N LEU A 76 21.06 1.67 7.50
CA LEU A 76 19.75 1.21 7.98
C LEU A 76 18.75 2.34 8.15
N VAL A 77 19.17 3.45 8.78
CA VAL A 77 18.30 4.61 8.99
C VAL A 77 17.92 5.25 7.65
N ALA A 78 18.87 5.43 6.73
CA ALA A 78 18.60 5.97 5.40
C ALA A 78 17.62 5.08 4.61
N PHE A 79 17.82 3.76 4.66
CA PHE A 79 16.95 2.81 4.00
C PHE A 79 15.54 2.79 4.62
N ALA A 80 15.44 2.77 5.94
CA ALA A 80 14.17 2.83 6.65
C ALA A 80 13.39 4.10 6.31
N LEU A 81 14.04 5.27 6.31
CA LEU A 81 13.41 6.54 5.93
C LEU A 81 12.91 6.52 4.48
N LEU A 82 13.72 6.03 3.55
CA LEU A 82 13.34 5.91 2.15
C LEU A 82 12.10 5.02 1.97
N VAL A 83 12.09 3.87 2.63
CA VAL A 83 10.98 2.91 2.58
C VAL A 83 9.72 3.49 3.20
N VAL A 84 9.82 4.17 4.35
CA VAL A 84 8.71 4.87 4.99
C VAL A 84 8.12 5.93 4.06
N ILE A 85 8.96 6.73 3.39
CA ILE A 85 8.50 7.74 2.43
C ILE A 85 7.82 7.09 1.22
N MET A 86 8.38 6.03 0.65
CA MET A 86 7.78 5.33 -0.49
C MET A 86 6.43 4.71 -0.16
N VAL A 87 6.32 4.07 1.01
CA VAL A 87 5.14 3.32 1.39
C VAL A 87 4.06 4.24 1.95
N LEU A 88 4.36 5.09 2.95
CA LEU A 88 3.37 6.01 3.51
C LEU A 88 3.04 7.15 2.55
N GLY A 89 4.06 7.73 1.90
CA GLY A 89 3.86 8.75 0.88
C GLY A 89 3.11 8.19 -0.33
N GLY A 90 3.49 7.01 -0.83
CA GLY A 90 2.77 6.35 -1.91
C GLY A 90 1.31 6.04 -1.56
N TYR A 91 1.06 5.51 -0.36
CA TYR A 91 -0.28 5.17 0.11
C TYR A 91 -1.20 6.40 0.25
N THR A 92 -0.69 7.47 0.87
CA THR A 92 -1.46 8.72 1.05
C THR A 92 -1.74 9.40 -0.29
N LEU A 93 -0.76 9.45 -1.19
CA LEU A 93 -0.94 9.98 -2.55
C LEU A 93 -1.90 9.13 -3.39
N LEU A 94 -1.86 7.80 -3.23
CA LEU A 94 -2.82 6.89 -3.88
C LEU A 94 -4.26 7.19 -3.44
N ARG A 95 -4.51 7.41 -2.15
CA ARG A 95 -5.83 7.79 -1.63
C ARG A 95 -6.35 9.09 -2.27
N VAL A 96 -5.48 10.10 -2.41
CA VAL A 96 -5.83 11.35 -3.10
C VAL A 96 -6.08 11.11 -4.59
N ALA A 97 -5.27 10.26 -5.23
CA ALA A 97 -5.37 9.98 -6.67
C ALA A 97 -6.67 9.24 -7.06
N VAL A 98 -7.24 8.45 -6.14
CA VAL A 98 -8.54 7.77 -6.31
C VAL A 98 -9.72 8.51 -5.67
N ARG A 99 -9.53 9.79 -5.31
CA ARG A 99 -10.56 10.65 -4.67
C ARG A 99 -11.11 10.10 -3.34
N GLY A 100 -10.36 9.23 -2.66
CA GLY A 100 -10.80 8.58 -1.43
C GLY A 100 -12.00 7.65 -1.60
N ILE A 101 -12.35 7.25 -2.83
CA ILE A 101 -13.53 6.37 -3.09
C ILE A 101 -13.43 5.05 -2.33
N ALA A 102 -12.21 4.53 -2.16
CA ALA A 102 -11.97 3.30 -1.39
C ALA A 102 -12.40 3.41 0.08
N ASP A 103 -12.31 4.60 0.67
CA ASP A 103 -12.55 4.87 2.09
C ASP A 103 -13.85 5.67 2.33
N ALA A 104 -14.59 6.01 1.27
CA ALA A 104 -15.80 6.81 1.35
C ALA A 104 -17.02 5.97 1.76
N PRO A 105 -17.87 6.47 2.68
CA PRO A 105 -19.09 5.79 3.10
C PRO A 105 -20.14 5.78 1.99
N ASP A 106 -20.99 4.76 1.97
CA ASP A 106 -21.98 4.51 0.90
C ASP A 106 -22.96 5.66 0.71
N GLU A 107 -23.30 6.37 1.80
CA GLU A 107 -24.21 7.53 1.77
C GLU A 107 -23.69 8.70 0.91
N LEU A 108 -22.38 8.77 0.68
CA LEU A 108 -21.72 9.86 -0.05
C LEU A 108 -21.34 9.48 -1.48
N LEU A 109 -21.54 8.21 -1.85
CA LEU A 109 -21.15 7.66 -3.14
C LEU A 109 -22.36 7.46 -4.03
N ASP A 110 -22.18 7.73 -5.32
CA ASP A 110 -23.18 7.38 -6.33
C ASP A 110 -23.17 5.87 -6.60
N GLU A 111 -24.26 5.32 -7.14
CA GLU A 111 -24.39 3.88 -7.43
C GLU A 111 -23.22 3.32 -8.26
N ARG A 112 -22.77 4.08 -9.27
CA ARG A 112 -21.61 3.71 -10.09
C ARG A 112 -20.33 3.62 -9.24
N GLN A 113 -20.11 4.58 -8.34
CA GLN A 113 -18.91 4.62 -7.50
C GLN A 113 -18.89 3.44 -6.52
N ILE A 114 -20.05 3.09 -5.95
CA ILE A 114 -20.21 1.91 -5.09
C ILE A 114 -19.87 0.63 -5.85
N GLN A 115 -20.39 0.46 -7.08
CA GLN A 115 -20.09 -0.72 -7.90
C GLN A 115 -18.60 -0.83 -8.24
N VAL A 116 -17.97 0.29 -8.63
CA VAL A 116 -16.54 0.34 -8.93
C VAL A 116 -15.70 -0.02 -7.71
N ARG A 117 -16.02 0.57 -6.55
CA ARG A 117 -15.35 0.30 -5.26
C ARG A 117 -15.47 -1.17 -4.87
N ASN A 118 -16.68 -1.73 -4.85
CA ASN A 118 -16.94 -3.11 -4.47
C ASN A 118 -16.24 -4.11 -5.42
N THR A 119 -16.23 -3.79 -6.72
CA THR A 119 -15.49 -4.60 -7.70
C THR A 119 -14.00 -4.55 -7.41
N SER A 120 -13.43 -3.38 -7.11
CA SER A 120 -12.02 -3.25 -6.75
C SER A 120 -11.68 -3.98 -5.44
N PHE A 121 -12.53 -3.93 -4.42
CA PHE A 121 -12.38 -4.74 -3.20
C PHE A 121 -12.34 -6.23 -3.51
N ARG A 122 -13.25 -6.73 -4.37
CA ARG A 122 -13.26 -8.15 -4.76
C ARG A 122 -11.93 -8.58 -5.37
N TYR A 123 -11.39 -7.81 -6.31
CA TYR A 123 -10.08 -8.12 -6.89
C TYR A 123 -8.93 -7.96 -5.89
N ALA A 124 -9.02 -7.02 -4.95
CA ALA A 124 -8.05 -6.85 -3.87
C ALA A 124 -7.97 -8.09 -2.99
N TYR A 125 -9.11 -8.54 -2.48
CA TYR A 125 -9.16 -9.72 -1.63
C TYR A 125 -8.77 -10.99 -2.39
N PHE A 126 -9.18 -11.16 -3.65
CA PHE A 126 -8.69 -12.30 -4.45
C PHE A 126 -7.18 -12.28 -4.66
N SER A 127 -6.61 -11.12 -5.04
CA SER A 127 -5.16 -10.98 -5.18
C SER A 127 -4.44 -11.27 -3.86
N MET A 128 -5.00 -10.82 -2.74
CA MET A 128 -4.45 -11.12 -1.42
C MET A 128 -4.58 -12.58 -1.02
N SER A 129 -5.68 -13.24 -1.36
CA SER A 129 -5.81 -14.68 -1.13
C SER A 129 -4.73 -15.45 -1.89
N TYR A 130 -4.45 -15.09 -3.15
CA TYR A 130 -3.37 -15.71 -3.91
C TYR A 130 -1.99 -15.40 -3.33
N LEU A 131 -1.77 -14.17 -2.87
CA LEU A 131 -0.51 -13.78 -2.23
C LEU A 131 -0.29 -14.57 -0.94
N VAL A 132 -1.28 -14.63 -0.05
CA VAL A 132 -1.21 -15.40 1.20
C VAL A 132 -1.01 -16.88 0.92
N LEU A 133 -1.72 -17.44 -0.07
CA LEU A 133 -1.51 -18.83 -0.49
C LEU A 133 -0.06 -19.07 -0.97
N ALA A 134 0.49 -18.16 -1.79
CA ALA A 134 1.87 -18.26 -2.23
C ALA A 134 2.86 -18.19 -1.06
N LEU A 135 2.63 -17.32 -0.08
CA LEU A 135 3.44 -17.25 1.14
C LEU A 135 3.33 -18.51 1.99
N LEU A 136 2.15 -19.11 2.11
CA LEU A 136 1.96 -20.38 2.81
C LEU A 136 2.72 -21.50 2.10
N LEU A 137 2.60 -21.61 0.77
CA LEU A 137 3.37 -22.59 -0.02
C LEU A 137 4.87 -22.40 0.16
N LEU A 138 5.34 -21.14 0.16
CA LEU A 138 6.73 -20.80 0.39
C LEU A 138 7.18 -21.18 1.82
N MET A 139 6.32 -21.05 2.82
CA MET A 139 6.59 -21.52 4.19
C MET A 139 6.70 -23.05 4.27
N PHE A 140 5.83 -23.78 3.55
CA PHE A 140 5.83 -25.25 3.57
C PHE A 140 6.98 -25.86 2.76
N PHE A 141 7.25 -25.36 1.54
CA PHE A 141 8.23 -25.95 0.61
C PHE A 141 9.57 -25.21 0.58
N GLY A 142 9.62 -23.96 1.01
CA GLY A 142 10.83 -23.15 0.98
C GLY A 142 12.00 -23.69 1.83
N PRO A 143 11.76 -24.31 3.00
CA PRO A 143 12.83 -24.98 3.76
C PRO A 143 13.48 -26.14 3.00
N ASP A 144 12.67 -27.02 2.40
CA ASP A 144 13.15 -28.17 1.63
C ASP A 144 13.96 -27.75 0.39
N LEU A 145 13.57 -26.62 -0.21
CA LEU A 145 14.25 -26.02 -1.37
C LEU A 145 15.42 -25.11 -0.99
N GLN A 146 15.74 -24.97 0.30
CA GLN A 146 16.80 -24.08 0.82
C GLN A 146 16.71 -22.64 0.29
N LEU A 147 15.48 -22.14 0.05
CA LEU A 147 15.25 -20.80 -0.51
C LEU A 147 15.56 -19.68 0.49
N PHE A 148 15.63 -20.01 1.77
CA PHE A 148 15.97 -19.09 2.85
C PHE A 148 17.40 -19.37 3.32
N GLY A 149 18.25 -18.35 3.30
CA GLY A 149 19.65 -18.48 3.70
C GLY A 149 19.80 -19.00 5.14
N SER A 150 20.97 -19.58 5.43
CA SER A 150 21.29 -20.20 6.73
C SER A 150 21.28 -19.22 7.91
N GLU A 151 21.36 -17.92 7.65
CA GLU A 151 21.41 -16.88 8.68
C GLU A 151 20.05 -16.17 8.85
N GLY A 152 19.28 -16.66 9.82
CA GLY A 152 18.38 -15.83 10.63
C GLY A 152 17.32 -15.01 9.89
N ASN A 153 16.72 -15.52 8.80
CA ASN A 153 15.52 -14.90 8.24
C ASN A 153 14.31 -15.22 9.13
N ASP A 154 13.84 -14.21 9.87
CA ASP A 154 12.68 -14.32 10.79
C ASP A 154 11.33 -14.09 10.08
N GLY A 155 11.31 -13.66 8.81
CA GLY A 155 10.07 -13.41 8.05
C GLY A 155 9.19 -12.27 8.56
N SER A 156 9.56 -11.62 9.67
CA SER A 156 8.79 -10.56 10.33
C SER A 156 8.55 -9.34 9.44
N TYR A 157 9.56 -8.89 8.67
CA TYR A 157 9.36 -7.80 7.70
C TYR A 157 8.47 -8.20 6.53
N LEU A 158 8.52 -9.45 6.07
CA LEU A 158 7.60 -9.95 5.06
C LEU A 158 6.15 -9.96 5.56
N MET A 159 5.91 -10.31 6.83
CA MET A 159 4.60 -10.18 7.46
C MET A 159 4.14 -8.71 7.50
N ILE A 160 5.01 -7.79 7.92
CA ILE A 160 4.71 -6.35 7.95
C ILE A 160 4.35 -5.84 6.55
N ALA A 161 5.14 -6.19 5.53
CA ALA A 161 4.86 -5.84 4.14
C ALA A 161 3.49 -6.36 3.70
N THR A 162 3.15 -7.59 4.06
CA THR A 162 1.86 -8.21 3.73
C THR A 162 0.68 -7.46 4.37
N LEU A 163 0.79 -7.09 5.65
CA LEU A 163 -0.26 -6.33 6.34
C LEU A 163 -0.47 -4.95 5.72
N ILE A 164 0.62 -4.24 5.38
CA ILE A 164 0.52 -2.94 4.72
C ILE A 164 -0.05 -3.09 3.32
N ALA A 165 0.35 -4.13 2.59
CA ALA A 165 -0.22 -4.43 1.28
C ALA A 165 -1.74 -4.63 1.38
N CYS A 166 -2.24 -5.32 2.42
CA CYS A 166 -3.68 -5.53 2.64
C CYS A 166 -4.44 -4.20 2.77
N ALA A 167 -3.86 -3.23 3.48
CA ALA A 167 -4.45 -1.91 3.62
C ALA A 167 -4.41 -1.09 2.31
N ALA A 168 -3.35 -1.26 1.49
CA ALA A 168 -3.15 -0.48 0.28
C ALA A 168 -3.82 -1.08 -0.98
N ALA A 169 -4.08 -2.39 -1.01
CA ALA A 169 -4.51 -3.12 -2.21
C ALA A 169 -5.80 -2.59 -2.87
N PRO A 170 -6.87 -2.25 -2.13
CA PRO A 170 -8.08 -1.70 -2.74
C PRO A 170 -7.80 -0.41 -3.52
N SER A 171 -7.04 0.50 -2.93
CA SER A 171 -6.64 1.76 -3.55
C SER A 171 -5.68 1.55 -4.73
N MET A 172 -4.75 0.61 -4.63
CA MET A 172 -3.83 0.26 -5.72
C MET A 172 -4.57 -0.30 -6.94
N ILE A 173 -5.51 -1.23 -6.73
CA ILE A 173 -6.27 -1.86 -7.82
C ILE A 173 -7.21 -0.85 -8.47
N LEU A 174 -7.87 -0.02 -7.66
CA LEU A 174 -8.72 1.06 -8.16
C LEU A 174 -7.91 2.04 -9.03
N ALA A 175 -6.73 2.47 -8.54
CA ALA A 175 -5.82 3.35 -9.26
C ALA A 175 -5.28 2.74 -10.57
N TRP A 176 -5.08 1.42 -10.60
CA TRP A 176 -4.53 0.70 -11.75
C TRP A 176 -5.56 0.44 -12.85
N ARG A 177 -6.77 0.01 -12.46
CA ARG A 177 -7.80 -0.49 -13.38
C ARG A 177 -8.65 0.63 -13.96
N GLU A 178 -9.16 1.52 -13.11
CA GLU A 178 -10.14 2.50 -13.54
C GLU A 178 -9.49 3.60 -14.37
N ARG A 179 -10.08 3.91 -15.53
CA ARG A 179 -9.64 5.01 -16.40
C ARG A 179 -10.20 6.33 -15.88
N ASP A 180 -11.50 6.35 -15.60
CA ASP A 180 -12.21 7.55 -15.18
C ASP A 180 -12.72 7.38 -13.74
N ILE A 181 -12.19 8.23 -12.86
CA ILE A 181 -12.55 8.34 -11.44
C ILE A 181 -12.86 9.79 -11.14
#